data_AF-A0ABD0Q262-F1
#
_entry.id   AF-A0ABD0Q262-F1
#
_cell.length_a   1.000
_cell.length_b   1.000
_cell.length_c   1.000
_cell.angle_alpha   90.00
_cell.angle_beta   90.00
_cell.angle_gamma   90.00
#
_symmetry.space_group_name_H-M   'P 1'
#
loop_
_entity.id
_entity.type
_entity.pdbx_description
1 polymer ?
#
loop_
_entity_poly.entity_id
_entity_poly.type
_entity_poly.pdbx_seq_one_letter_code
_entity_poly.pdbx_strand_id
1 'polypeptide(L)'
;GSSGSNGLPGKDGMNGLPGPVGPPGPRGRSGEMGPAGAPGLPGPPGPPGPSGIGEPFLPMPQGEKGPDPLRGGYRADDASVRDRDAEVDTTLKSLSQKIENIRSPEGTQANPARMCRDLRMCHPEWKSGSYWVDPNQGSPLDAIKVFCNMETGETCVSPSQNTIPMKNWYTSKNIKEKKHVWFGESMPNGFQ
;
A
#
# COMPACT_ATOMS: atom_id res chain seq x y z
N GLY A 1 -7.27 46.39 -88.36
CA GLY A 1 -7.62 46.69 -86.96
C GLY A 1 -6.42 46.42 -86.09
N SER A 2 -6.15 47.25 -85.09
CA SER A 2 -5.02 47.08 -84.16
C SER A 2 -5.23 45.83 -83.29
N SER A 3 -4.19 44.99 -83.17
CA SER A 3 -4.19 43.80 -82.32
C SER A 3 -4.52 44.14 -80.87
N GLY A 4 -5.39 43.34 -80.25
CA GLY A 4 -5.83 43.52 -78.87
C GLY A 4 -4.69 43.39 -77.86
N SER A 5 -4.75 44.19 -76.79
CA SER A 5 -3.79 44.18 -75.69
C SER A 5 -3.74 42.83 -74.99
N ASN A 6 -2.53 42.34 -74.70
CA ASN A 6 -2.32 41.12 -73.92
C ASN A 6 -2.98 41.23 -72.53
N GLY A 7 -3.60 40.15 -72.08
CA GLY A 7 -4.25 40.07 -70.77
C GLY A 7 -3.27 40.22 -69.60
N LEU A 8 -3.78 40.71 -68.47
CA LEU A 8 -2.99 40.90 -67.26
C LEU A 8 -2.47 39.56 -66.71
N PRO A 9 -1.27 39.53 -66.10
CA PRO A 9 -0.75 38.35 -65.43
C PRO A 9 -1.70 37.85 -64.33
N GLY A 10 -1.78 36.53 -64.16
CA GLY A 10 -2.57 35.92 -63.10
C GLY A 10 -2.06 36.28 -61.71
N LYS A 11 -2.96 36.29 -60.72
CA LYS A 11 -2.61 36.51 -59.31
C LYS A 11 -1.72 35.39 -58.77
N ASP A 12 -0.81 35.74 -57.85
CA ASP A 12 0.03 34.78 -57.15
C ASP A 12 -0.80 33.76 -56.36
N GLY A 13 -0.30 32.52 -56.29
CA GLY A 13 -0.92 31.44 -55.52
C GLY A 13 -0.87 31.70 -54.02
N MET A 14 -1.85 31.21 -53.27
CA MET A 14 -1.86 31.29 -51.81
C MET A 14 -0.77 30.38 -51.21
N ASN A 15 -0.17 30.83 -50.09
CA ASN A 15 0.78 30.03 -49.34
C ASN A 15 0.16 28.71 -48.87
N GLY A 16 0.94 27.64 -48.94
CA GLY A 16 0.53 26.32 -48.44
C GLY A 16 0.28 26.32 -46.93
N LEU A 17 -0.56 25.39 -46.47
CA LEU A 17 -0.84 25.22 -45.04
C LEU A 17 0.41 24.69 -44.29
N PRO A 18 0.61 25.08 -43.02
CA PRO A 18 1.64 24.48 -42.18
C PRO A 18 1.49 22.96 -42.08
N GLY A 19 2.62 22.26 -42.03
CA GLY A 19 2.63 20.79 -41.85
C GLY A 19 2.08 20.36 -40.49
N PRO A 20 1.68 19.08 -40.36
CA PRO A 20 1.20 18.53 -39.09
C PRO A 20 2.30 18.48 -38.03
N VAL A 21 1.90 18.52 -36.75
CA VAL A 21 2.79 18.34 -35.61
C VAL A 21 3.36 16.92 -35.62
N GLY A 22 4.66 16.78 -35.32
CA GLY A 22 5.34 15.47 -35.26
C GLY A 22 4.83 14.57 -34.12
N PRO A 23 5.09 13.26 -34.20
CA PRO A 23 4.68 12.31 -33.17
C PRO A 23 5.40 12.55 -31.82
N PRO A 24 4.80 12.16 -30.68
CA PRO A 24 5.47 12.16 -29.39
C PRO A 24 6.76 11.34 -29.39
N GLY A 25 7.76 11.77 -28.62
CA GLY A 25 9.02 11.05 -28.46
C GLY A 25 8.85 9.71 -27.73
N PRO A 26 9.83 8.77 -27.87
CA PRO A 26 9.81 7.50 -27.17
C PRO A 26 9.91 7.66 -25.65
N ARG A 27 9.33 6.71 -24.91
CA ARG A 27 9.44 6.64 -23.45
C ARG A 27 10.91 6.46 -23.03
N GLY A 28 11.33 7.17 -21.98
CA GLY A 28 12.67 7.04 -21.40
C GLY A 28 12.94 5.62 -20.88
N ARG A 29 14.23 5.26 -20.76
CA ARG A 29 14.65 3.96 -20.21
C ARG A 29 14.22 3.83 -18.74
N SER A 30 13.83 2.63 -18.33
CA SER A 30 13.60 2.30 -16.91
C SER A 30 14.89 2.54 -16.10
N GLY A 31 14.75 3.06 -14.89
CA GLY A 31 15.89 3.25 -13.98
C GLY A 31 16.54 1.94 -13.56
N GLU A 32 17.79 1.99 -13.14
CA GLU A 32 18.52 0.83 -12.62
C GLU A 32 17.89 0.33 -11.31
N MET A 33 17.94 -1.00 -11.11
CA MET A 33 17.50 -1.62 -9.87
C MET A 33 18.41 -1.18 -8.72
N GLY A 34 17.82 -0.83 -7.58
CA GLY A 34 18.58 -0.44 -6.39
C GLY A 34 19.49 -1.56 -5.86
N PRO A 35 20.51 -1.22 -5.06
CA PRO A 35 21.41 -2.21 -4.46
C PRO A 35 20.67 -3.14 -3.50
N ALA A 36 21.17 -4.38 -3.36
CA ALA A 36 20.67 -5.33 -2.37
C ALA A 36 20.86 -4.80 -0.94
N GLY A 37 19.90 -5.09 -0.05
CA GLY A 37 19.99 -4.73 1.36
C GLY A 37 21.13 -5.45 2.10
N ALA A 38 21.56 -4.89 3.22
CA ALA A 38 22.59 -5.51 4.07
C ALA A 38 22.10 -6.84 4.69
N PRO A 39 23.00 -7.81 4.96
CA PRO A 39 22.66 -9.02 5.69
C PRO A 39 22.07 -8.72 7.08
N GLY A 40 21.13 -9.56 7.53
CA GLY A 40 20.56 -9.46 8.87
C GLY A 40 21.60 -9.72 9.98
N LEU A 41 21.31 -9.21 11.18
CA LEU A 41 22.15 -9.44 12.37
C LEU A 41 22.10 -10.92 12.81
N PRO A 42 23.17 -11.46 13.42
CA PRO A 42 23.15 -12.78 14.04
C PRO A 42 22.05 -12.91 15.11
N GLY A 43 21.44 -14.09 15.21
CA GLY A 43 20.45 -14.38 16.25
C GLY A 43 21.04 -14.37 17.66
N PRO A 44 20.22 -14.18 18.71
CA PRO A 44 20.68 -14.24 20.09
C PRO A 44 21.14 -15.65 20.48
N PRO A 45 22.01 -15.79 21.51
CA PRO A 45 22.40 -17.10 22.06
C PRO A 45 21.20 -17.91 22.55
N GLY A 46 21.26 -19.24 22.40
CA GLY A 46 20.24 -20.14 22.93
C GLY A 46 20.17 -20.14 24.46
N PRO A 47 19.03 -20.53 25.05
CA PRO A 47 18.89 -20.63 26.51
C PRO A 47 19.80 -21.73 27.10
N PRO A 48 20.20 -21.61 28.38
CA PRO A 48 20.95 -22.65 29.09
C PRO A 48 20.21 -23.99 29.10
N GLY A 49 20.95 -25.10 28.98
CA GLY A 49 20.39 -26.45 29.10
C GLY A 49 19.83 -26.74 30.50
N PRO A 50 18.88 -27.68 30.64
CA PRO A 50 18.32 -28.06 31.94
C PRO A 50 19.38 -28.68 32.85
N SER A 51 19.28 -28.40 34.16
CA SER A 51 20.19 -28.89 35.19
C SER A 51 20.17 -30.42 35.28
N GLY A 52 21.35 -31.04 35.26
CA GLY A 52 21.51 -32.47 35.49
C GLY A 52 21.15 -32.85 36.93
N ILE A 53 20.13 -33.69 37.08
CA ILE A 53 19.74 -34.32 38.36
C ILE A 53 20.80 -35.37 38.71
N GLY A 54 21.62 -35.07 39.71
CA GLY A 54 22.55 -36.01 40.33
C GLY A 54 21.94 -36.55 41.62
N GLU A 55 21.64 -37.85 41.66
CA GLU A 55 21.36 -38.57 42.91
C GLU A 55 21.95 -40.00 42.81
N PRO A 56 22.40 -40.61 43.93
CA PRO A 56 23.34 -41.73 43.93
C PRO A 56 22.68 -43.11 43.80
N PHE A 57 23.43 -44.05 43.22
CA PHE A 57 23.10 -45.47 43.07
C PHE A 57 22.81 -46.17 44.41
N LEU A 58 21.69 -46.91 44.49
CA LEU A 58 21.45 -47.98 45.47
C LEU A 58 21.21 -49.33 44.74
N PRO A 59 21.58 -50.48 45.33
CA PRO A 59 21.56 -51.77 44.64
C PRO A 59 20.16 -52.40 44.61
N MET A 60 19.84 -53.02 43.47
CA MET A 60 18.54 -53.60 43.10
C MET A 60 18.31 -55.00 43.72
N PRO A 61 17.07 -55.36 44.11
CA PRO A 61 16.62 -56.74 44.11
C PRO A 61 15.89 -57.09 42.80
N GLN A 62 16.10 -58.32 42.36
CA GLN A 62 15.51 -58.94 41.18
C GLN A 62 13.97 -58.92 41.18
N GLY A 63 13.43 -58.63 40.00
CA GLY A 63 12.28 -59.34 39.46
C GLY A 63 10.92 -58.70 39.73
N GLU A 64 10.49 -57.83 38.82
CA GLU A 64 9.19 -57.91 38.16
C GLU A 64 9.21 -56.95 36.96
N LYS A 65 8.60 -57.36 35.86
CA LYS A 65 8.57 -56.65 34.58
C LYS A 65 7.76 -55.36 34.73
N GLY A 66 8.39 -54.31 35.26
CA GLY A 66 7.84 -52.96 35.29
C GLY A 66 7.75 -52.36 33.88
N PRO A 67 6.86 -51.38 33.66
CA PRO A 67 6.75 -50.74 32.36
C PRO A 67 8.06 -50.02 32.05
N ASP A 68 8.56 -50.22 30.84
CA ASP A 68 9.79 -49.64 30.30
C ASP A 68 9.81 -48.10 30.54
N PRO A 69 10.77 -47.56 31.31
CA PRO A 69 10.88 -46.11 31.56
C PRO A 69 11.17 -45.30 30.30
N LEU A 70 11.63 -45.94 29.21
CA LEU A 70 11.91 -45.29 27.93
C LEU A 70 10.69 -45.18 27.01
N ARG A 71 9.52 -45.66 27.45
CA ARG A 71 8.25 -45.56 26.71
C ARG A 71 7.22 -44.69 27.44
N GLY A 72 7.68 -43.69 28.19
CA GLY A 72 6.85 -42.84 29.07
C GLY A 72 6.69 -41.39 28.61
N GLY A 73 6.57 -41.12 27.31
CA GLY A 73 6.56 -39.74 26.81
C GLY A 73 5.22 -39.16 26.32
N TYR A 74 4.23 -39.99 25.99
CA TYR A 74 3.02 -39.51 25.32
C TYR A 74 1.76 -40.18 25.89
N ARG A 75 1.37 -39.76 27.11
CA ARG A 75 -0.03 -39.86 27.53
C ARG A 75 -0.76 -38.61 27.04
N ALA A 76 -1.81 -38.79 26.25
CA ALA A 76 -2.65 -37.69 25.72
C ALA A 76 -3.44 -36.93 26.82
N ASP A 77 -3.30 -37.40 28.05
CA ASP A 77 -4.01 -37.02 29.27
C ASP A 77 -3.11 -36.28 30.28
N ASP A 78 -1.86 -35.98 29.93
CA ASP A 78 -0.99 -35.12 30.76
C ASP A 78 -1.45 -33.66 30.70
N ALA A 79 -1.75 -33.06 31.85
CA ALA A 79 -2.26 -31.70 31.97
C ALA A 79 -1.25 -30.64 31.48
N SER A 80 0.05 -30.94 31.53
CA SER A 80 1.09 -30.04 30.99
C SER A 80 1.09 -30.04 29.46
N VAL A 81 0.78 -31.18 28.82
CA VAL A 81 0.69 -31.30 27.36
C VAL A 81 -0.54 -30.57 26.84
N ARG A 82 -1.68 -30.64 27.54
CA ARG A 82 -2.90 -29.89 27.21
C ARG A 82 -2.68 -28.37 27.19
N ASP A 83 -1.90 -27.84 28.12
CA ASP A 83 -1.60 -26.40 28.21
C ASP A 83 -0.69 -25.96 27.06
N ARG A 84 0.32 -26.79 26.70
CA ARG A 84 1.15 -26.53 25.52
C ARG A 84 0.36 -26.66 24.21
N ASP A 85 -0.55 -27.63 24.11
CA ASP A 85 -1.42 -27.78 22.94
C ASP A 85 -2.37 -26.58 22.81
N ALA A 86 -2.91 -26.07 23.92
CA ALA A 86 -3.71 -24.85 23.93
C ALA A 86 -2.89 -23.61 23.52
N GLU A 87 -1.64 -23.50 23.99
CA GLU A 87 -0.72 -22.43 23.57
C GLU A 87 -0.42 -22.55 22.06
N VAL A 88 -0.12 -23.74 21.55
CA VAL A 88 0.11 -24.00 20.12
C VAL A 88 -1.14 -23.65 19.31
N ASP A 89 -2.33 -24.04 19.76
CA ASP A 89 -3.59 -23.70 19.10
C ASP A 89 -3.83 -22.18 19.07
N THR A 90 -3.49 -21.46 20.15
CA THR A 90 -3.61 -20.00 20.17
C THR A 90 -2.65 -19.33 19.21
N THR A 91 -1.39 -19.79 19.14
CA THR A 91 -0.41 -19.26 18.20
C THR A 91 -0.79 -19.55 16.75
N LEU A 92 -1.28 -20.76 16.45
CA LEU A 92 -1.73 -21.13 15.11
C LEU A 92 -2.92 -20.26 14.67
N LYS A 93 -3.89 -20.03 15.54
CA LYS A 93 -5.02 -19.11 15.27
C LYS A 93 -4.52 -17.70 15.01
N SER A 94 -3.59 -17.20 15.82
CA SER A 94 -2.99 -15.86 15.63
C SER A 94 -2.26 -15.74 14.29
N LEU A 95 -1.46 -16.73 13.92
CA LEU A 95 -0.75 -16.78 12.63
C LEU A 95 -1.73 -16.87 11.45
N SER A 96 -2.74 -17.73 11.57
CA SER A 96 -3.80 -17.86 10.55
C SER A 96 -4.52 -16.53 10.33
N GLN A 97 -4.84 -15.82 11.41
CA GLN A 97 -5.49 -14.52 11.32
C GLN A 97 -4.58 -13.43 10.74
N LYS A 98 -3.28 -13.45 11.06
CA LYS A 98 -2.31 -12.54 10.41
C LYS A 98 -2.23 -12.78 8.90
N ILE A 99 -2.23 -14.05 8.47
CA ILE A 99 -2.22 -14.40 7.05
C ILE A 99 -3.51 -13.92 6.38
N GLU A 100 -4.66 -14.13 7.02
CA GLU A 100 -5.94 -13.67 6.48
C GLU A 100 -6.01 -12.15 6.35
N ASN A 101 -5.49 -11.40 7.34
CA ASN A 101 -5.42 -9.94 7.27
C ASN A 101 -4.53 -9.42 6.12
N ILE A 102 -3.48 -10.17 5.75
CA ILE A 102 -2.62 -9.83 4.59
C ILE A 102 -3.35 -10.14 3.28
N ARG A 103 -4.10 -11.24 3.25
CA ARG A 103 -4.78 -11.73 2.05
C ARG A 103 -6.07 -10.96 1.74
N SER A 104 -6.79 -10.58 2.78
CA SER A 104 -8.12 -9.97 2.74
C SER A 104 -8.17 -8.84 3.79
N PRO A 105 -7.52 -7.69 3.53
CA PRO A 105 -7.47 -6.60 4.49
C PRO A 105 -8.85 -5.97 4.69
N GLU A 106 -9.20 -5.70 5.94
CA GLU A 106 -10.51 -5.16 6.33
C GLU A 106 -10.68 -3.66 6.05
N GLY A 107 -9.64 -2.95 5.60
CA GLY A 107 -9.72 -1.50 5.39
C GLY A 107 -9.92 -0.69 6.68
N THR A 108 -9.47 -1.22 7.81
CA THR A 108 -9.41 -0.51 9.09
C THR A 108 -8.07 0.20 9.25
N GLN A 109 -7.93 1.11 10.21
CA GLN A 109 -6.65 1.79 10.44
C GLN A 109 -5.52 0.82 10.84
N ALA A 110 -5.87 -0.28 11.51
CA ALA A 110 -4.90 -1.31 11.91
C ALA A 110 -4.53 -2.25 10.75
N ASN A 111 -5.50 -2.55 9.87
CA ASN A 111 -5.32 -3.39 8.69
C ASN A 111 -5.88 -2.66 7.46
N PRO A 112 -5.17 -1.63 6.98
CA PRO A 112 -5.61 -0.88 5.81
C PRO A 112 -5.54 -1.75 4.56
N ALA A 113 -6.47 -1.55 3.64
CA ALA A 113 -6.38 -2.19 2.33
C ALA A 113 -5.42 -1.41 1.44
N ARG A 114 -4.90 -2.01 0.37
CA ARG A 114 -4.02 -1.26 -0.54
C ARG A 114 -4.77 -0.18 -1.33
N MET A 115 -6.00 -0.49 -1.77
CA MET A 115 -6.91 0.46 -2.43
C MET A 115 -8.37 -0.01 -2.30
N CYS A 116 -9.33 0.89 -2.52
CA CYS A 116 -10.75 0.54 -2.43
C CYS A 116 -11.19 -0.54 -3.43
N ARG A 117 -10.49 -0.64 -4.57
CA ARG A 117 -10.74 -1.68 -5.56
C ARG A 117 -10.44 -3.08 -5.01
N ASP A 118 -9.37 -3.23 -4.25
CA ASP A 118 -8.96 -4.50 -3.64
C ASP A 118 -9.96 -4.88 -2.55
N LEU A 119 -10.35 -3.91 -1.74
CA LEU A 119 -11.38 -4.08 -0.72
C LEU A 119 -12.71 -4.59 -1.33
N ARG A 120 -13.15 -3.99 -2.45
CA ARG A 120 -14.35 -4.44 -3.18
C ARG A 120 -14.21 -5.85 -3.75
N MET A 121 -13.02 -6.22 -4.24
CA MET A 121 -12.78 -7.56 -4.80
C MET A 121 -12.79 -8.64 -3.72
N CYS A 122 -12.27 -8.36 -2.53
CA CYS A 122 -12.28 -9.29 -1.41
C CYS A 122 -13.64 -9.31 -0.68
N HIS A 123 -14.34 -8.18 -0.63
CA HIS A 123 -15.59 -8.01 0.13
C HIS A 123 -16.70 -7.39 -0.72
N PRO A 124 -17.34 -8.17 -1.62
CA PRO A 124 -18.36 -7.65 -2.54
C PRO A 124 -19.66 -7.23 -1.84
N GLU A 125 -19.90 -7.69 -0.61
CA GLU A 125 -21.07 -7.32 0.19
C GLU A 125 -20.94 -5.96 0.90
N TRP A 126 -19.72 -5.42 0.97
CA TRP A 126 -19.45 -4.19 1.69
C TRP A 126 -20.01 -2.97 0.98
N LYS A 127 -20.37 -1.96 1.78
CA LYS A 127 -21.03 -0.75 1.29
C LYS A 127 -20.05 0.39 1.10
N SER A 128 -20.40 1.30 0.18
CA SER A 128 -19.66 2.55 -0.01
C SER A 128 -19.58 3.32 1.31
N GLY A 129 -18.41 3.86 1.62
CA GLY A 129 -18.15 4.41 2.95
C GLY A 129 -16.71 4.86 3.13
N SER A 130 -16.37 5.24 4.36
CA SER A 130 -15.00 5.63 4.72
C SER A 130 -14.20 4.41 5.15
N TYR A 131 -13.05 4.20 4.52
CA TYR A 131 -12.11 3.12 4.83
C TYR A 131 -10.68 3.68 4.89
N TRP A 132 -9.76 2.89 5.43
CA TRP A 132 -8.34 3.19 5.44
C TRP A 132 -7.62 2.42 4.35
N VAL A 133 -6.81 3.14 3.58
CA VAL A 133 -5.98 2.55 2.54
C VAL A 133 -4.52 2.93 2.70
N ASP A 134 -3.64 1.99 2.37
CA ASP A 134 -2.20 2.13 2.38
C ASP A 134 -1.63 1.64 1.02
N PRO A 135 -1.53 2.54 0.03
CA PRO A 135 -1.04 2.17 -1.31
C PRO A 135 0.46 1.87 -1.35
N ASN A 136 1.25 2.52 -0.48
CA ASN A 136 2.69 2.32 -0.35
C ASN A 136 3.04 1.10 0.50
N GLN A 137 2.06 0.52 1.21
CA GLN A 137 2.22 -0.63 2.10
C GLN A 137 3.28 -0.34 3.18
N GLY A 138 3.81 -1.40 3.78
CA GLY A 138 4.84 -1.29 4.80
C GLY A 138 4.22 -0.97 6.15
N SER A 139 4.37 0.27 6.61
CA SER A 139 3.91 0.66 7.94
C SER A 139 2.48 1.17 7.88
N PRO A 140 1.47 0.51 8.48
CA PRO A 140 0.07 0.94 8.39
C PRO A 140 -0.23 2.29 9.09
N LEU A 141 0.76 2.89 9.76
CA LEU A 141 0.62 4.15 10.49
C LEU A 141 0.50 5.39 9.58
N ASP A 142 0.98 5.32 8.35
CA ASP A 142 0.84 6.40 7.35
C ASP A 142 -0.33 6.17 6.38
N ALA A 143 -1.17 5.17 6.67
CA ALA A 143 -2.40 4.92 5.93
C ALA A 143 -3.28 6.16 5.89
N ILE A 144 -4.01 6.33 4.80
CA ILE A 144 -4.88 7.48 4.57
C ILE A 144 -6.35 7.06 4.65
N LYS A 145 -7.17 7.91 5.25
CA LYS A 145 -8.62 7.75 5.26
C LYS A 145 -9.21 8.24 3.95
N VAL A 146 -9.95 7.37 3.26
CA VAL A 146 -10.54 7.62 1.95
C VAL A 146 -12.01 7.23 1.94
N PHE A 147 -12.76 7.80 1.00
CA PHE A 147 -14.09 7.30 0.68
C PHE A 147 -14.00 6.27 -0.43
N CYS A 148 -14.41 5.04 -0.15
CA CYS A 148 -14.49 3.97 -1.14
C CYS A 148 -15.89 3.89 -1.71
N ASN A 149 -15.99 3.99 -3.04
CA ASN A 149 -17.22 3.65 -3.74
C ASN A 149 -17.19 2.15 -4.08
N MET A 150 -18.02 1.34 -3.41
CA MET A 150 -18.06 -0.11 -3.64
C MET A 150 -18.83 -0.50 -4.91
N GLU A 151 -19.57 0.42 -5.51
CA GLU A 151 -20.25 0.18 -6.79
C GLU A 151 -19.23 0.28 -7.94
N THR A 152 -18.45 1.37 -7.97
CA THR A 152 -17.47 1.64 -9.04
C THR A 152 -16.07 1.08 -8.75
N GLY A 153 -15.70 0.95 -7.47
CA GLY A 153 -14.34 0.62 -7.02
C GLY A 153 -13.40 1.83 -6.91
N GLU A 154 -13.94 3.05 -6.97
CA GLU A 154 -13.15 4.29 -6.89
C GLU A 154 -12.64 4.54 -5.47
N THR A 155 -11.44 5.14 -5.41
CA THR A 155 -10.80 5.59 -4.17
C THR A 155 -10.80 7.11 -4.16
N CYS A 156 -11.65 7.72 -3.34
CA CYS A 156 -11.83 9.17 -3.28
C CYS A 156 -11.08 9.74 -2.07
N VAL A 157 -10.04 10.53 -2.34
CA VAL A 157 -9.29 11.27 -1.31
C VAL A 157 -9.87 12.68 -1.20
N SER A 158 -10.42 13.02 -0.04
CA SER A 158 -10.97 14.35 0.20
C SER A 158 -9.86 15.35 0.57
N PRO A 159 -9.92 16.60 0.10
CA PRO A 159 -8.97 17.63 0.53
C PRO A 159 -9.16 17.95 2.01
N SER A 160 -8.09 18.30 2.71
CA SER A 160 -8.14 18.70 4.12
C SER A 160 -8.98 19.97 4.34
N GLN A 161 -9.00 20.86 3.34
CA GLN A 161 -9.88 22.03 3.29
C GLN A 161 -10.74 21.94 2.02
N ASN A 162 -12.04 21.70 2.20
CA ASN A 162 -12.98 21.51 1.10
C ASN A 162 -13.69 22.80 0.66
N THR A 163 -13.48 23.91 1.37
CA THR A 163 -14.16 25.18 1.12
C THR A 163 -13.17 26.34 1.18
N ILE A 164 -13.26 27.22 0.19
CA ILE A 164 -12.51 28.47 0.14
C ILE A 164 -13.54 29.60 0.33
N PRO A 165 -13.39 30.50 1.32
CA PRO A 165 -14.36 31.54 1.56
C PRO A 165 -14.44 32.49 0.35
N MET A 166 -15.68 32.83 -0.04
CA MET A 166 -15.93 33.74 -1.17
C MET A 166 -15.66 35.18 -0.74
N LYS A 167 -14.52 35.73 -1.19
CA LYS A 167 -14.11 37.12 -0.97
C LYS A 167 -13.28 37.63 -2.15
N ASN A 168 -12.98 38.93 -2.16
CA ASN A 168 -11.96 39.46 -3.07
C ASN A 168 -10.58 38.99 -2.59
N TRP A 169 -9.96 38.09 -3.36
CA TRP A 169 -8.65 37.50 -3.05
C TRP A 169 -7.48 38.26 -3.71
N TYR A 170 -7.74 38.95 -4.81
CA TYR A 170 -6.69 39.58 -5.59
C TYR A 170 -7.23 40.77 -6.38
N THR A 171 -6.50 41.88 -6.33
CA THR A 171 -6.76 43.07 -7.15
C THR A 171 -5.52 43.31 -8.01
N SER A 172 -5.68 43.22 -9.34
CA SER A 172 -4.58 43.43 -10.29
C SER A 172 -4.13 44.88 -10.32
N LYS A 173 -2.81 45.11 -10.35
CA LYS A 173 -2.22 46.43 -10.59
C LYS A 173 -2.50 46.95 -12.00
N ASN A 174 -2.69 46.05 -12.97
CA ASN A 174 -3.01 46.41 -14.36
C ASN A 174 -4.34 45.75 -14.76
N ILE A 175 -5.43 46.53 -14.72
CA ILE A 175 -6.79 46.06 -15.02
C ILE A 175 -6.95 45.66 -16.49
N LYS A 176 -6.17 46.26 -17.39
CA LYS A 176 -6.26 46.00 -18.84
C LYS A 176 -5.63 44.68 -19.24
N GLU A 177 -4.71 44.16 -18.43
CA GLU A 177 -3.98 42.92 -18.72
C GLU A 177 -4.47 41.80 -17.81
N LYS A 178 -5.31 40.92 -18.35
CA LYS A 178 -5.78 39.72 -17.63
C LYS A 178 -4.76 38.60 -17.80
N LYS A 179 -4.03 38.28 -16.73
CA LYS A 179 -3.11 37.14 -16.65
C LYS A 179 -3.65 36.08 -15.70
N HIS A 180 -3.22 34.84 -15.90
CA HIS A 180 -3.41 33.78 -14.91
C HIS A 180 -2.60 34.12 -13.66
N VAL A 181 -3.25 34.05 -12.50
CA VAL A 181 -2.64 34.33 -11.19
C VAL A 181 -2.93 33.12 -10.30
N TRP A 182 -1.87 32.49 -9.80
CA TRP A 182 -1.99 31.30 -8.96
C TRP A 182 -2.44 31.66 -7.55
N PHE A 183 -3.51 31.02 -7.08
CA PHE A 183 -4.09 31.30 -5.75
C PHE A 183 -3.08 31.05 -4.62
N GLY A 184 -2.51 29.85 -4.55
CA GLY A 184 -1.62 29.45 -3.45
C GLY A 184 -0.25 30.15 -3.43
N GLU A 185 0.20 30.66 -4.57
CA GLU A 185 1.56 31.20 -4.73
C GLU A 185 1.57 32.73 -4.82
N SER A 186 0.60 33.32 -5.51
CA SER A 186 0.63 34.75 -5.88
C SER A 186 -0.44 35.61 -5.18
N MET A 187 -1.46 35.00 -4.57
CA MET A 187 -2.52 35.74 -3.87
C MET A 187 -2.24 35.80 -2.36
N PRO A 188 -2.53 36.94 -1.69
CA PRO A 188 -2.37 37.05 -0.25
C PRO A 188 -3.31 36.10 0.50
N ASN A 189 -2.76 35.34 1.44
CA ASN A 189 -3.45 34.28 2.20
C ASN A 189 -3.90 33.07 1.34
N GLY A 190 -3.31 32.87 0.17
CA GLY A 190 -3.36 31.59 -0.53
C GLY A 190 -2.63 30.48 0.26
N PHE A 191 -2.94 29.22 -0.05
CA PHE A 191 -2.32 28.05 0.58
C PHE A 191 -1.86 27.03 -0.46
N GLN A 192 -0.89 26.19 -0.05
CA GLN A 192 -0.30 25.09 -0.82
C GLN A 192 -0.64 23.74 -0.17
#